data_AF-A0A0U2ZXN4-F1
#
_entry.id   AF-A0A0U2ZXN4-F1
#
_cell.length_a   1.000
_cell.length_b   1.000
_cell.length_c   1.000
_cell.angle_alpha   90.00
_cell.angle_beta   90.00
_cell.angle_gamma   90.00
#
_symmetry.space_group_name_H-M   'P 1'
#
loop_
_entity.id
_entity.type
_entity.pdbx_description
1 polymer ?
#
loop_
_entity_poly.entity_id
_entity_poly.type
_entity_poly.pdbx_seq_one_letter_code
_entity_poly.pdbx_strand_id
1 'polypeptide(L)' 'ASGLVEPLVFAEGNWSLGTEVDSTCPGHPGTMRVKKTGQYPLPQPLQNPISLLTGHGNQEQTQPCPVTIVFDETFTRTGD' A
#
# COMPACT_ATOMS: atom_id res chain seq x y z
N ALA A 1 -5.04 -1.21 -15.76
CA ALA A 1 -4.64 -0.87 -14.38
C ALA A 1 -5.85 -0.27 -13.69
N SER A 2 -6.53 -1.02 -12.84
CA SER A 2 -7.54 -0.46 -11.93
C SER A 2 -6.80 0.43 -10.94
N GLY A 3 -6.78 1.73 -11.20
CA GLY A 3 -6.27 2.76 -10.29
C GLY A 3 -7.20 2.92 -9.11
N LEU A 4 -7.34 1.87 -8.30
CA LEU A 4 -8.03 1.97 -7.02
C LEU A 4 -7.14 2.82 -6.12
N VAL A 5 -7.66 4.00 -5.76
CA VAL A 5 -7.06 4.83 -4.73
C VAL A 5 -7.26 4.11 -3.41
N GLU A 6 -6.17 3.77 -2.73
CA GLU A 6 -6.19 3.07 -1.46
C GLU A 6 -5.90 4.08 -0.35
N PRO A 7 -6.90 4.48 0.47
CA PRO A 7 -6.67 5.47 1.52
C PRO A 7 -5.80 4.89 2.63
N LEU A 8 -4.89 5.70 3.17
CA LEU A 8 -4.18 5.40 4.41
C LEU A 8 -5.00 5.90 5.60
N VAL A 9 -5.01 5.11 6.67
CA VAL A 9 -5.66 5.48 7.94
C VAL A 9 -4.61 5.87 8.96
N PHE A 10 -4.73 7.06 9.55
CA PHE A 10 -3.84 7.55 10.59
C PHE A 10 -4.36 7.19 11.99
N ALA A 11 -3.52 6.53 12.77
CA ALA A 11 -3.72 6.31 14.20
C ALA A 11 -2.36 6.17 14.89
N GLU A 12 -2.27 6.59 16.15
CA GLU A 12 -1.11 6.31 17.02
C GLU A 12 0.26 6.73 16.42
N GLY A 13 0.30 7.82 15.66
CA GLY A 13 1.55 8.31 15.06
C GLY A 13 2.01 7.52 13.83
N ASN A 14 1.11 6.78 13.20
CA ASN A 14 1.41 5.96 12.02
C ASN A 14 0.25 5.99 11.02
N TRP A 15 0.59 6.04 9.74
CA TRP A 15 -0.36 5.81 8.66
C TRP A 15 -0.30 4.33 8.28
N SER A 16 -1.47 3.70 8.10
CA SER A 16 -1.58 2.28 7.78
C SER A 16 -2.35 2.07 6.49
N LEU A 17 -1.82 1.17 5.65
CA LEU A 17 -2.50 0.63 4.48
C LEU A 17 -3.08 -0.73 4.83
N GLY A 18 -4.34 -0.96 4.48
CA GLY A 18 -4.99 -2.25 4.60
C GLY A 18 -6.09 -2.36 3.55
N THR A 19 -5.79 -3.04 2.44
CA THR A 19 -6.75 -3.23 1.34
C THR A 19 -6.82 -4.67 0.92
N GLU A 20 -8.00 -5.04 0.43
CA GLU A 20 -8.28 -6.37 -0.05
C GLU A 20 -9.27 -6.28 -1.21
N VAL A 21 -8.89 -6.81 -2.37
CA VAL A 21 -9.68 -6.70 -3.61
C VAL A 21 -9.55 -7.96 -4.47
N ASP A 22 -10.63 -8.34 -5.12
CA ASP A 22 -10.58 -9.37 -6.18
C ASP A 22 -10.12 -8.73 -7.50
N SER A 23 -9.16 -9.37 -8.17
CA SER A 23 -8.61 -8.92 -9.45
C SER A 23 -8.53 -10.09 -10.44
N THR A 24 -8.50 -9.78 -11.73
CA THR A 24 -8.29 -10.80 -12.77
C THR A 24 -6.83 -11.25 -12.79
N CYS A 25 -6.57 -12.55 -12.85
CA CYS A 25 -5.23 -13.10 -13.02
C CYS A 25 -4.81 -13.02 -14.50
N PRO A 26 -3.76 -12.25 -14.88
CA PRO A 26 -3.36 -12.12 -16.27
C PRO A 26 -3.03 -13.48 -16.91
N GLY A 27 -3.59 -13.75 -18.09
CA GLY A 27 -3.37 -15.03 -18.79
C GLY A 27 -4.16 -16.22 -18.22
N HIS A 28 -5.06 -15.99 -17.25
CA HIS A 28 -5.91 -17.02 -16.67
C HIS A 28 -7.38 -16.53 -16.59
N PRO A 29 -8.40 -17.37 -16.86
CA PRO A 29 -9.81 -16.95 -16.79
C PRO A 29 -10.35 -16.76 -15.36
N GLY A 30 -9.52 -16.98 -14.34
CA GLY A 30 -9.89 -16.97 -12.93
C GLY A 30 -9.57 -15.65 -12.24
N THR A 31 -10.25 -15.40 -11.12
CA THR A 31 -9.98 -14.27 -10.23
C THR A 31 -8.98 -14.67 -9.15
N MET A 32 -8.16 -13.71 -8.73
CA MET A 32 -7.27 -13.82 -7.56
C MET A 32 -7.68 -12.78 -6.53
N ARG A 33 -7.52 -13.12 -5.25
CA ARG A 33 -7.61 -12.15 -4.16
C ARG A 33 -6.27 -11.46 -4.00
N VAL A 34 -6.25 -10.14 -3.98
CA VAL A 34 -5.08 -9.31 -3.72
C VAL A 34 -5.27 -8.62 -2.37
N LYS A 35 -4.36 -8.88 -1.43
CA LYS A 35 -4.30 -8.20 -0.14
C LYS A 35 -3.03 -7.36 -0.08
N LYS A 36 -3.13 -6.12 0.37
CA LYS A 36 -1.98 -5.26 0.66
C LYS A 36 -2.04 -4.75 2.09
N THR A 37 -0.88 -4.74 2.73
CA THR A 37 -0.71 -4.04 4.01
C THR A 37 0.57 -3.22 3.97
N GLY A 38 0.58 -2.10 4.70
CA GLY A 38 1.72 -1.20 4.74
C GLY A 38 1.71 -0.33 5.98
N GLN A 39 2.89 0.05 6.44
CA GLN A 39 3.09 0.90 7.61
C GLN A 39 3.97 2.07 7.22
N TYR A 40 3.54 3.27 7.60
CA TYR A 40 4.18 4.53 7.24
C TYR A 40 4.24 5.40 8.50
N PRO A 41 5.25 5.19 9.37
CA PRO A 41 5.37 5.93 10.61
C PRO A 41 5.66 7.41 10.34
N LEU A 42 5.29 8.28 11.28
CA LEU A 42 5.72 9.67 11.20
C LEU A 42 7.25 9.77 11.15
N PRO A 43 7.82 10.68 10.35
CA PRO A 43 9.27 10.83 10.23
C PRO A 43 9.88 11.23 11.58
N GLN A 44 11.11 10.78 11.81
CA GLN A 44 11.92 11.18 12.97
C GLN A 44 13.18 11.91 12.48
N PRO A 45 13.42 13.16 12.91
CA PRO A 45 12.59 13.96 13.83
C PRO A 45 11.21 14.34 13.22
N LEU A 46 10.22 14.60 14.09
CA LEU A 46 8.88 14.99 13.66
C LEU A 46 8.93 16.24 12.76
N GLN A 47 8.20 16.18 11.66
CA GLN A 47 8.11 17.26 10.66
C GLN A 47 6.71 17.86 10.65
N ASN A 48 6.63 19.18 10.47
CA ASN A 48 5.38 19.88 10.24
C ASN A 48 5.60 21.06 9.26
N PRO A 49 5.11 20.98 8.02
CA PRO A 49 4.42 19.83 7.41
C PRO A 49 5.37 18.64 7.19
N ILE A 50 4.82 17.43 7.08
CA ILE A 50 5.57 16.25 6.62
C ILE A 50 5.96 16.46 5.16
N SER A 51 7.26 16.48 4.85
CA SER A 51 7.77 16.67 3.49
C SER A 51 7.96 15.35 2.74
N LEU A 52 8.31 14.28 3.47
CA LEU A 52 8.50 12.94 2.96
C LEU A 52 7.93 11.93 3.97
N LEU A 53 7.03 11.06 3.50
CA LEU A 53 6.53 9.92 4.26
C LEU A 53 7.01 8.64 3.59
N THR A 54 7.81 7.86 4.29
CA THR A 54 8.30 6.56 3.81
C THR A 54 7.55 5.45 4.52
N GLY A 55 7.23 4.39 3.80
CA GLY A 55 6.67 3.18 4.39
C GLY A 55 7.15 1.92 3.74
N HIS A 56 6.81 0.83 4.40
CA HIS A 56 7.14 -0.52 4.02
C HIS A 56 5.89 -1.38 4.04
N GLY A 57 5.73 -2.25 3.05
CA GLY A 57 4.52 -3.03 2.89
C GLY A 57 4.72 -4.37 2.22
N ASN A 58 3.64 -5.13 2.22
CA ASN A 58 3.52 -6.41 1.55
C ASN A 58 2.25 -6.45 0.72
N GLN A 59 2.32 -7.19 -0.38
CA GLN A 59 1.20 -7.59 -1.19
C GLN A 59 1.21 -9.11 -1.32
N GLU A 60 0.06 -9.72 -1.10
CA GLU A 60 -0.16 -11.15 -1.26
C GLU A 60 -1.29 -11.38 -2.27
N GLN A 61 -1.08 -12.33 -3.18
CA GLN A 61 -2.08 -12.74 -4.15
C GLN A 61 -2.33 -14.25 -4.02
N THR A 62 -3.60 -14.65 -4.08
CA THR A 62 -3.96 -16.07 -4.06
C THR A 62 -3.80 -16.72 -5.43
N GLN A 63 -3.90 -18.05 -5.48
CA GLN A 63 -4.15 -18.76 -6.74
C GLN A 63 -5.32 -18.12 -7.50
N PRO A 64 -5.32 -18.12 -8.85
CA PRO A 64 -4.38 -18.81 -9.75
C PRO A 64 -3.10 -18.04 -10.09
N CYS A 65 -2.90 -16.84 -9.53
CA CYS A 65 -1.71 -16.00 -9.73
C CYS A 65 -1.01 -15.77 -8.38
N PRO A 66 -0.44 -16.82 -7.75
CA PRO A 66 0.19 -16.67 -6.45
C PRO A 66 1.43 -15.78 -6.57
N VAL A 67 1.47 -14.68 -5.84
CA VAL A 67 2.68 -13.87 -5.69
C VAL A 67 2.68 -13.19 -4.32
N THR A 68 3.87 -13.08 -3.75
CA THR A 68 4.13 -12.26 -2.57
C THR A 68 5.16 -11.23 -2.97
N ILE A 69 4.85 -9.95 -2.73
CA ILE A 69 5.71 -8.82 -3.04
C ILE A 69 5.92 -8.04 -1.75
N VAL A 70 7.17 -7.74 -1.44
CA VAL A 70 7.53 -6.75 -0.43
C VAL A 70 7.89 -5.46 -1.16
N PHE A 71 7.44 -4.32 -0.66
CA PHE A 71 7.67 -3.04 -1.30
C PHE A 71 8.02 -1.96 -0.28
N ASP A 72 8.85 -1.02 -0.72
CA ASP A 72 9.06 0.27 -0.06
C ASP A 72 8.38 1.35 -0.90
N GLU A 73 7.75 2.30 -0.23
CA GLU A 73 7.02 3.40 -0.88
C GLU A 73 7.35 4.73 -0.21
N THR A 74 7.37 5.80 -1.02
CA THR A 74 7.60 7.16 -0.55
C THR A 74 6.54 8.11 -1.11
N PHE A 75 6.00 8.96 -0.24
CA PHE A 75 5.13 10.08 -0.59
C PHE A 75 5.88 11.38 -0.35
N THR A 76 6.06 12.17 -1.41
CA THR A 76 6.67 13.50 -1.34
C THR A 76 5.60 14.57 -1.40
N ARG A 77 5.61 15.51 -0.44
CA ARG A 77 4.72 16.67 -0.47
C ARG A 77 5.12 17.60 -1.61
N THR A 78 4.19 17.94 -2.49
CA THR A 78 4.44 18.80 -3.68
C THR A 78 3.79 20.19 -3.59
N GLY A 79 3.04 20.47 -2.53
CA GLY A 79 2.33 21.73 -2.32
C GLY A 79 1.31 21.62 -1.20
N ASP A 80 0.46 22.64 -1.11
CA ASP A 80 -0.74 22.69 -0.28
C ASP A 80 -2.00 22.59 -1.18
#